data_AF-A0A382YCT7-F1
#
_entry.id   AF-A0A382YCT7-F1
#
_cell.length_a   1.000
_cell.length_b   1.000
_cell.length_c   1.000
_cell.angle_alpha   90.00
_cell.angle_beta   90.00
_cell.angle_gamma   90.00
#
_symmetry.space_group_name_H-M   'P 1'
#
loop_
_entity.id
_entity.type
_entity.pdbx_description
1 polymer ?
#
loop_
_entity_poly.entity_id
_entity_poly.type
_entity_poly.pdbx_seq_one_letter_code
_entity_poly.pdbx_strand_id
1 'polypeptide(L)'
;MKYKTNFVNHKTKGNSIKGGKILNIEVPGATIIIGKVSRKRWYGFQLVQIDQGTNKLNFILKKKQKGKTVNYSPGKYRLFVHAYDKKNNGYTWKDVFEVI
;
A
#
# COMPACT_ATOMS: atom_id res chain seq x y z
N MET A 1 6.76 -14.27 -9.17
CA MET A 1 5.86 -13.97 -8.04
C MET A 1 4.76 -13.00 -8.47
N LYS A 2 3.63 -12.97 -7.76
CA LYS A 2 2.59 -11.93 -7.89
C LYS A 2 2.20 -11.48 -6.49
N TYR A 3 2.01 -10.18 -6.29
CA TYR A 3 1.52 -9.68 -5.02
C TYR A 3 -0.01 -9.80 -4.94
N LYS A 4 -0.53 -9.99 -3.74
CA LYS A 4 -1.96 -10.03 -3.41
C LYS A 4 -2.28 -8.88 -2.49
N THR A 5 -3.50 -8.34 -2.59
CA THR A 5 -4.02 -7.31 -1.69
C THR A 5 -5.48 -7.56 -1.35
N ASN A 6 -5.96 -6.85 -0.33
CA ASN A 6 -7.37 -6.82 0.05
C ASN A 6 -8.13 -5.62 -0.54
N PHE A 7 -7.75 -5.15 -1.74
CA PHE A 7 -8.54 -4.15 -2.45
C PHE A 7 -9.94 -4.68 -2.77
N VAL A 8 -10.92 -3.80 -2.70
CA VAL A 8 -12.26 -4.02 -3.27
C VAL A 8 -12.35 -3.29 -4.59
N ASN A 9 -12.97 -3.91 -5.60
CA ASN A 9 -13.18 -3.25 -6.89
C ASN A 9 -14.43 -2.36 -6.81
N HIS A 10 -14.23 -1.05 -6.74
CA HIS A 10 -15.31 -0.06 -6.72
C HIS A 10 -15.68 0.31 -8.16
N LYS A 11 -16.97 0.20 -8.52
CA LYS A 11 -17.47 0.36 -9.90
C LYS A 11 -16.92 1.58 -10.65
N THR A 12 -16.79 2.71 -9.98
CA THR A 12 -16.33 3.98 -10.59
C THR A 12 -14.89 4.37 -10.26
N LYS A 13 -14.23 3.70 -9.31
CA LYS A 13 -12.91 4.12 -8.79
C LYS A 13 -11.83 3.04 -8.94
N GLY A 14 -12.20 1.83 -9.36
CA GLY A 14 -11.29 0.70 -9.46
C GLY A 14 -10.88 0.18 -8.08
N ASN A 15 -9.62 -0.25 -7.96
CA ASN A 15 -9.03 -0.71 -6.70
C ASN A 15 -9.27 0.31 -5.57
N SER A 16 -9.95 -0.11 -4.53
CA SER A 16 -10.34 0.76 -3.43
C SER A 16 -10.20 0.07 -2.08
N ILE A 17 -10.09 0.85 -1.01
CA ILE A 17 -10.09 0.35 0.37
C ILE A 17 -10.74 1.37 1.30
N LYS A 18 -11.54 0.89 2.25
CA LYS A 18 -12.21 1.77 3.23
C LYS A 18 -11.19 2.41 4.17
N GLY A 19 -11.30 3.72 4.39
CA GLY A 19 -10.46 4.46 5.32
C GLY A 19 -10.45 3.83 6.73
N GLY A 20 -9.26 3.79 7.34
CA GLY A 20 -9.06 3.19 8.67
C GLY A 20 -8.95 1.67 8.70
N LYS A 21 -9.16 0.96 7.57
CA LYS A 21 -8.79 -0.45 7.43
C LYS A 21 -7.28 -0.61 7.26
N ILE A 22 -6.82 -1.86 7.45
CA ILE A 22 -5.45 -2.27 7.16
C ILE A 22 -5.39 -2.70 5.69
N LEU A 23 -4.46 -2.12 4.93
CA LEU A 23 -4.08 -2.61 3.61
C LEU A 23 -3.07 -3.74 3.79
N ASN A 24 -3.50 -4.96 3.49
CA ASN A 24 -2.66 -6.15 3.58
C ASN A 24 -2.04 -6.41 2.21
N ILE A 25 -0.73 -6.65 2.20
CA ILE A 25 0.01 -7.05 1.00
C ILE A 25 0.70 -8.36 1.31
N GLU A 26 0.57 -9.32 0.40
CA GLU A 26 1.25 -10.60 0.50
C GLU A 26 1.97 -10.90 -0.82
N VAL A 27 3.25 -11.26 -0.75
CA VAL A 27 4.01 -11.73 -1.92
C VAL A 27 4.51 -13.14 -1.60
N PRO A 28 3.75 -14.19 -1.98
CA PRO A 28 4.16 -15.57 -1.76
C PRO A 28 5.48 -15.86 -2.47
N GLY A 29 6.43 -16.44 -1.74
CA GLY A 29 7.78 -16.75 -2.24
C GLY A 29 8.82 -15.65 -2.01
N ALA A 30 8.42 -14.48 -1.48
CA ALA A 30 9.36 -13.44 -1.10
C ALA A 30 10.10 -13.78 0.20
N THR A 31 11.35 -13.36 0.28
CA THR A 31 12.20 -13.38 1.49
C THR A 31 12.27 -12.01 2.14
N ILE A 32 12.22 -10.96 1.32
CA ILE A 32 12.17 -9.56 1.74
C ILE A 32 11.15 -8.85 0.86
N ILE A 33 10.29 -8.03 1.46
CA ILE A 33 9.37 -7.12 0.78
C ILE A 33 9.50 -5.74 1.39
N ILE A 34 9.60 -4.73 0.55
CA ILE A 34 9.53 -3.32 0.91
C ILE A 34 8.29 -2.72 0.23
N GLY A 35 7.44 -2.06 1.00
CA GLY A 35 6.24 -1.41 0.51
C GLY A 35 6.24 0.08 0.83
N LYS A 36 5.70 0.88 -0.09
CA LYS A 36 5.51 2.33 0.11
C LYS A 36 4.11 2.72 -0.29
N VAL A 37 3.42 3.45 0.57
CA VAL A 37 2.12 4.08 0.27
C VAL A 37 2.34 5.58 0.13
N SER A 38 1.85 6.17 -0.96
CA SER A 38 1.97 7.60 -1.24
C SER A 38 0.62 8.19 -1.61
N ARG A 39 0.28 9.38 -1.12
CA ARG A 39 -0.93 10.10 -1.49
C ARG A 39 -0.71 10.93 -2.75
N LYS A 40 -1.64 10.89 -3.70
CA LYS A 40 -1.62 11.81 -4.86
C LYS A 40 -1.87 13.24 -4.36
N ARG A 41 -1.01 14.17 -4.77
CA ARG A 41 -1.20 15.62 -4.59
C ARG A 41 -1.32 16.29 -5.96
N TRP A 42 -1.59 17.59 -5.97
CA TRP A 42 -1.65 18.39 -7.20
C TRP A 42 -0.36 18.20 -8.02
N TYR A 43 0.80 18.30 -7.36
CA TYR A 43 2.09 17.93 -7.91
C TYR A 43 2.59 16.63 -7.29
N GLY A 44 2.82 15.62 -8.13
CA GLY A 44 3.46 14.36 -7.71
C GLY A 44 2.69 13.52 -6.67
N PHE A 45 3.46 12.73 -5.92
CA PHE A 45 2.98 11.83 -4.88
C PHE A 45 3.77 12.08 -3.59
N GLN A 46 3.06 12.26 -2.47
CA GLN A 46 3.67 12.43 -1.16
C GLN A 46 3.72 11.08 -0.44
N LEU A 47 4.91 10.62 -0.04
CA LEU A 47 5.06 9.42 0.79
C LEU A 47 4.31 9.61 2.12
N VAL A 48 3.50 8.63 2.50
CA VAL A 48 2.75 8.64 3.77
C VAL A 48 3.11 7.50 4.69
N GLN A 49 3.54 6.36 4.13
CA GLN A 49 3.98 5.22 4.92
C GLN A 49 4.95 4.35 4.12
N ILE A 50 5.89 3.75 4.84
CA ILE A 50 6.83 2.75 4.34
C ILE A 50 6.90 1.63 5.36
N ASP A 51 7.06 0.40 4.88
CA ASP A 51 7.19 -0.78 5.72
C ASP A 51 8.05 -1.83 5.02
N GLN A 52 8.64 -2.74 5.80
CA GLN A 52 9.43 -3.87 5.33
C GLN A 52 9.08 -5.14 6.10
N GLY A 53 9.01 -6.26 5.39
CA GLY A 53 8.69 -7.57 5.95
C GLY A 53 9.29 -8.69 5.12
N THR A 54 8.94 -9.94 5.42
CA THR A 54 9.48 -11.12 4.72
C THR A 54 8.59 -11.59 3.58
N ASN A 55 7.30 -11.74 3.82
CA ASN A 55 6.31 -12.14 2.82
C ASN A 55 4.99 -11.35 2.89
N LYS A 56 4.81 -10.52 3.92
CA LYS A 56 3.61 -9.74 4.19
C LYS A 56 3.96 -8.33 4.66
N LEU A 57 3.10 -7.37 4.33
CA LEU A 57 3.12 -5.99 4.84
C LEU A 57 1.70 -5.57 5.23
N ASN A 58 1.60 -4.80 6.31
CA ASN A 58 0.32 -4.35 6.85
C ASN A 58 0.33 -2.83 7.04
N PHE A 59 -0.25 -2.09 6.09
CA PHE A 59 -0.37 -0.64 6.20
C PHE A 59 -1.67 -0.26 6.89
N ILE A 60 -1.57 0.17 8.15
CA ILE A 60 -2.71 0.78 8.85
C ILE A 60 -2.95 2.15 8.23
N LEU A 61 -4.08 2.34 7.52
CA LEU A 61 -4.40 3.58 6.80
C LEU A 61 -4.91 4.69 7.76
N LYS A 62 -4.11 4.98 8.77
CA LYS A 62 -4.30 5.99 9.80
C LYS A 62 -3.00 6.77 10.01
N LYS A 63 -3.10 8.02 10.42
CA LYS A 63 -1.95 8.89 10.74
C LYS A 63 -2.19 9.58 12.08
N LYS A 64 -1.10 9.96 12.76
CA LYS A 64 -1.19 10.90 13.88
C LYS A 64 -1.33 12.33 13.34
N GLN A 65 -2.30 13.06 13.84
CA GLN A 65 -2.53 14.48 13.53
C GLN A 65 -2.92 15.18 14.83
N LYS A 66 -2.11 16.16 15.27
CA LYS A 66 -2.33 16.91 16.53
C LYS A 66 -2.60 15.98 17.74
N GLY A 67 -1.77 14.96 17.91
CA GLY A 67 -1.91 13.98 19.01
C GLY A 67 -3.02 12.94 18.85
N LYS A 68 -3.93 13.08 17.88
CA LYS A 68 -5.02 12.13 17.62
C LYS A 68 -4.72 11.22 16.45
N THR A 69 -5.12 9.96 16.55
CA THR A 69 -5.08 9.02 15.41
C THR A 69 -6.30 9.24 14.54
N VAL A 70 -6.09 9.65 13.29
CA VAL A 70 -7.16 9.89 12.32
C VAL A 70 -6.97 8.99 11.10
N ASN A 71 -8.08 8.65 10.44
CA ASN A 71 -8.02 7.89 9.19
C ASN A 71 -7.33 8.70 8.09
N TYR A 72 -6.73 8.00 7.13
CA TYR A 72 -6.32 8.62 5.88
C TYR A 72 -7.53 9.28 5.22
N SER A 73 -7.33 10.49 4.68
CA SER A 73 -8.38 11.19 3.97
C SER A 73 -8.75 10.42 2.70
N PRO A 74 -10.01 10.49 2.24
CA PRO A 74 -10.39 9.94 0.95
C PRO A 74 -9.57 10.52 -0.21
N GLY A 75 -9.44 9.72 -1.28
CA GLY A 75 -8.79 10.12 -2.53
C GLY A 75 -7.80 9.08 -3.06
N LYS A 76 -7.05 9.47 -4.09
CA LYS A 76 -6.10 8.60 -4.80
C LYS A 76 -4.79 8.44 -4.04
N TYR A 77 -4.35 7.19 -3.93
CA TYR A 77 -3.07 6.77 -3.37
C TYR A 77 -2.35 5.87 -4.37
N ARG A 78 -1.04 5.73 -4.18
CA ARG A 78 -0.18 4.81 -4.92
C ARG A 78 0.48 3.85 -3.94
N LEU A 79 0.35 2.57 -4.23
CA LEU A 79 1.11 1.50 -3.62
C LEU A 79 2.31 1.18 -4.52
N PHE A 80 3.49 1.12 -3.93
CA PHE A 80 4.70 0.57 -4.54
C PHE A 80 5.12 -0.63 -3.71
N VAL A 81 5.36 -1.77 -4.36
CA VAL A 81 5.83 -2.99 -3.70
C VAL A 81 7.09 -3.45 -4.43
N HIS A 82 8.13 -3.73 -3.66
CA HIS A 82 9.36 -4.34 -4.15
C HIS A 82 9.68 -5.57 -3.32
N ALA A 83 9.94 -6.70 -3.96
CA ALA A 83 10.20 -7.96 -3.27
C ALA A 83 11.38 -8.70 -3.86
N TYR A 84 12.11 -9.43 -3.01
CA TYR A 84 13.20 -10.32 -3.39
C TYR A 84 12.82 -11.76 -3.09
N ASP A 85 13.18 -12.69 -3.98
CA ASP A 85 13.06 -14.13 -3.70
C ASP A 85 14.33 -14.70 -3.01
N LYS A 86 14.34 -16.02 -2.78
CA LYS A 86 15.51 -16.72 -2.20
C LYS A 86 16.76 -16.71 -3.08
N LYS A 87 16.62 -16.41 -4.38
CA LYS A 87 17.72 -16.29 -5.34
C LYS A 87 18.13 -14.82 -5.54
N ASN A 88 17.63 -13.92 -4.70
CA ASN A 88 17.81 -12.46 -4.78
C ASN A 88 17.27 -11.81 -6.06
N ASN A 89 16.35 -12.45 -6.79
CA ASN A 89 15.68 -11.81 -7.92
C ASN A 89 14.68 -10.77 -7.41
N GLY A 90 14.81 -9.53 -7.91
CA GLY A 90 13.93 -8.41 -7.56
C GLY A 90 12.68 -8.33 -8.43
N TYR A 91 11.53 -8.08 -7.81
CA TYR A 91 10.25 -7.88 -8.49
C TYR A 91 9.59 -6.60 -7.99
N THR A 92 9.04 -5.80 -8.89
CA THR A 92 8.45 -4.50 -8.56
C THR A 92 7.04 -4.37 -9.13
N TRP A 93 6.12 -3.86 -8.30
CA TRP A 93 4.74 -3.53 -8.68
C TRP A 93 4.38 -2.11 -8.26
N LYS A 94 3.51 -1.48 -9.04
CA LYS A 94 3.00 -0.13 -8.82
C LYS A 94 1.51 -0.12 -9.13
N ASP A 95 0.72 0.26 -8.14
CA ASP A 95 -0.74 0.31 -8.27
C ASP A 95 -1.30 1.59 -7.70
N VAL A 96 -2.35 2.08 -8.35
CA VAL A 96 -3.15 3.20 -7.85
C VAL A 96 -4.41 2.64 -7.22
N PHE A 97 -4.75 3.14 -6.04
CA PHE A 97 -5.98 2.77 -5.35
C PHE A 97 -6.64 3.99 -4.72
N GLU A 98 -7.95 3.92 -4.50
CA GLU A 98 -8.69 4.96 -3.80
C GLU A 98 -8.91 4.56 -2.33
N VAL A 99 -8.62 5.49 -1.41
CA VAL A 99 -9.19 5.42 -0.06
C VAL A 99 -10.60 6.00 -0.12
N ILE A 100 -11.60 5.20 0.25
CA ILE A 100 -13.02 5.59 0.29
C ILE A 100 -13.56 5.68 1.72
#